data_AF-A0A015IA09-F1
#
_entry.id   AF-A0A015IA09-F1
#
_cell.length_a   1.000
_cell.length_b   1.000
_cell.length_c   1.000
_cell.angle_alpha   90.00
_cell.angle_beta   90.00
_cell.angle_gamma   90.00
#
_symmetry.space_group_name_H-M   'P 1'
#
loop_
_entity.id
_entity.type
_entity.pdbx_description
1 polymer ?
#
loop_
_entity_poly.entity_id
_entity_poly.type
_entity_poly.pdbx_seq_one_letter_code
_entity_poly.pdbx_strand_id
1 'polypeptide(L)'
;MSVNCCLNSKNFAITILNDEQTQNPCFRCVCDGKDSGIQASANAAINNMYVQIFGNKTTKYSGLIVMGFDNEAIVRELVADVSFIPIFIRLDKIIIVVSKIGVSSREGYYGASPGYFSTLITKYAGKQSLFVQSIEDECSLDIYNEGVKLYHNKNTTPNKIWETIDIHKKYDGVALFGITDPYIQQKLEELNKLEKSKLEKSKNLITCTSDNWENIDILNLIFEQNIKKCKIATSTFLDWSNLFTNWYKQTNTIIQFPTILFQIYPNNYQFQEKELNAWRAMFCAAGCTNITPLVKKKHIIEFWTKASDPSSDRDNLVKLFESEMLLVMEKKSQPNSESEKIWESLQKALEANKRGVDGKVRILSIIAENFTYKKLNEKFGVGNNIINSARKYARLNGPGAPSLIKPKRTVKQMSEIKEKQILMFFQDRSIVTQSSYQVDKNGSPILYMRDQKIKLWKKFEETFPNGMKKTSFLGRLANCNNIKYRNDIGGLCLTCNE
;
A
#
# COMPACT_ATOMS: atom_id res chain seq x y z
N MET A 1 -10.40 -11.53 -7.08
CA MET A 1 -10.55 -10.06 -7.19
C MET A 1 -11.95 -9.68 -6.73
N SER A 2 -12.14 -8.59 -5.98
CA SER A 2 -13.48 -8.11 -5.60
C SER A 2 -13.58 -6.60 -5.80
N VAL A 3 -14.67 -6.15 -6.42
CA VAL A 3 -14.95 -4.73 -6.73
C VAL A 3 -16.21 -4.30 -6.00
N ASN A 4 -16.14 -3.15 -5.32
CA ASN A 4 -17.28 -2.57 -4.63
C ASN A 4 -17.85 -1.41 -5.44
N CYS A 5 -19.17 -1.35 -5.56
CA CYS A 5 -19.89 -0.28 -6.24
C CYS A 5 -21.13 0.12 -5.44
N CYS A 6 -21.53 1.38 -5.54
CA CYS A 6 -22.74 1.87 -4.89
C CYS A 6 -23.86 2.01 -5.95
N LEU A 7 -24.93 1.25 -5.80
CA LEU A 7 -26.14 1.35 -6.64
C LEU A 7 -27.32 1.67 -5.73
N ASN A 8 -28.06 2.73 -6.03
CA ASN A 8 -29.21 3.20 -5.23
C ASN A 8 -28.91 3.28 -3.72
N SER A 9 -27.76 3.88 -3.37
CA SER A 9 -27.31 4.06 -1.98
C SER A 9 -27.05 2.75 -1.22
N LYS A 10 -26.90 1.63 -1.93
CA LYS A 10 -26.51 0.33 -1.38
C LYS A 10 -25.18 -0.10 -1.97
N ASN A 11 -24.33 -0.69 -1.13
CA ASN A 11 -23.04 -1.20 -1.54
C ASN A 11 -23.17 -2.64 -2.03
N PHE A 12 -22.82 -2.85 -3.29
CA PHE A 12 -22.72 -4.15 -3.93
C PHE A 12 -21.23 -4.49 -4.03
N ALA A 13 -20.87 -5.70 -3.62
CA ALA A 13 -19.53 -6.25 -3.79
C ALA A 13 -19.61 -7.36 -4.84
N ILE A 14 -18.95 -7.19 -5.99
CA ILE A 14 -18.84 -8.24 -7.00
C ILE A 14 -17.46 -8.89 -6.91
N THR A 15 -17.42 -10.20 -6.72
CA THR A 15 -16.20 -10.99 -6.65
C THR A 15 -16.07 -11.88 -7.88
N ILE A 16 -14.88 -11.88 -8.48
CA ILE A 16 -14.48 -12.82 -9.54
C ILE A 16 -13.86 -14.03 -8.86
N LEU A 17 -14.41 -15.20 -9.18
CA LEU A 17 -14.02 -16.52 -8.71
C LEU A 17 -13.53 -17.32 -9.91
N ASN A 18 -12.63 -18.28 -9.68
CA ASN A 18 -12.24 -19.25 -10.69
C ASN A 18 -13.05 -20.52 -10.50
N ASP A 19 -13.71 -21.02 -11.54
CA ASP A 19 -14.34 -22.33 -11.50
C ASP A 19 -13.24 -23.39 -11.63
N GLU A 20 -13.02 -24.18 -10.57
CA GLU A 20 -11.97 -25.20 -10.54
C GLU A 20 -12.14 -26.26 -11.64
N GLN A 21 -13.38 -26.52 -12.10
CA GLN A 21 -13.65 -27.51 -13.12
C GLN A 21 -13.48 -26.99 -14.55
N THR A 22 -13.95 -25.78 -14.83
CA THR A 22 -13.92 -25.23 -16.19
C THR A 22 -12.80 -24.22 -16.43
N GLN A 23 -12.12 -23.78 -15.37
CA GLN A 23 -11.15 -22.67 -15.37
C GLN A 23 -11.72 -21.36 -15.95
N ASN A 24 -13.04 -21.26 -16.07
CA ASN A 24 -13.72 -20.06 -16.52
C ASN A 24 -13.97 -19.14 -15.33
N PRO A 25 -13.93 -17.81 -15.55
CA PRO A 25 -14.29 -16.86 -14.51
C PRO A 25 -15.78 -16.98 -14.18
N CYS A 26 -16.07 -17.16 -12.90
CA CYS A 26 -17.40 -17.03 -12.34
C CYS A 26 -17.51 -15.78 -11.48
N PHE A 27 -18.74 -15.32 -11.25
CA PHE A 27 -19.02 -14.05 -10.62
C PHE A 27 -20.03 -14.23 -9.50
N ARG A 28 -19.75 -13.64 -8.35
CA ARG A 28 -20.65 -13.63 -7.19
C ARG A 28 -20.86 -12.19 -6.75
N CYS A 29 -22.08 -11.82 -6.41
CA CYS A 29 -22.39 -10.48 -5.92
C CYS A 29 -23.05 -10.56 -4.55
N VAL A 30 -22.59 -9.73 -3.62
CA VAL A 30 -23.08 -9.65 -2.24
C VAL A 30 -23.53 -8.22 -1.95
N CYS A 31 -24.71 -8.05 -1.36
CA CYS A 31 -25.25 -6.76 -0.92
C CYS A 31 -26.15 -6.99 0.29
N ASP A 32 -25.97 -6.20 1.37
CA ASP A 32 -26.79 -6.25 2.59
C ASP A 32 -27.05 -7.67 3.15
N GLY A 33 -26.02 -8.52 3.13
CA GLY A 33 -26.13 -9.90 3.63
C GLY A 33 -26.86 -10.88 2.70
N LYS A 34 -27.36 -10.43 1.54
CA LYS A 34 -27.85 -11.31 0.46
C LYS A 34 -26.72 -11.66 -0.50
N ASP A 35 -26.89 -12.80 -1.18
CA ASP A 35 -25.91 -13.37 -2.10
C ASP A 35 -26.58 -13.84 -3.40
N SER A 36 -26.03 -13.45 -4.55
CA SER A 36 -26.54 -13.86 -5.85
C SER A 36 -26.17 -15.30 -6.23
N GLY A 37 -25.32 -15.93 -5.42
CA GLY A 37 -24.69 -17.21 -5.74
C GLY A 37 -23.64 -17.06 -6.82
N ILE A 38 -23.09 -18.19 -7.25
CA ILE A 38 -22.11 -18.24 -8.34
C ILE A 38 -22.87 -18.11 -9.68
N GLN A 39 -22.49 -17.12 -10.48
CA GLN A 39 -23.08 -16.81 -11.77
C GLN A 39 -22.02 -16.85 -12.87
N ALA A 40 -22.44 -17.23 -14.08
CA ALA A 40 -21.54 -17.34 -15.23
C ALA A 40 -21.09 -15.98 -15.81
N SER A 41 -21.69 -14.87 -15.39
CA SER A 41 -21.31 -13.52 -15.86
C SER A 41 -21.50 -12.45 -14.80
N ALA A 42 -20.70 -11.39 -14.90
CA ALA A 42 -20.82 -10.19 -14.07
C ALA A 42 -22.22 -9.56 -14.16
N ASN A 43 -22.81 -9.52 -15.37
CA ASN A 43 -24.15 -9.00 -15.60
C ASN A 43 -25.21 -9.82 -14.86
N ALA A 44 -25.11 -11.15 -14.89
CA ALA A 44 -26.03 -12.01 -14.15
C ALA A 44 -25.89 -11.81 -12.64
N ALA A 45 -24.66 -11.76 -12.13
CA ALA A 45 -24.39 -11.56 -10.71
C ALA A 45 -24.99 -10.25 -10.17
N ILE A 46 -24.77 -9.12 -10.85
CA ILE A 46 -25.24 -7.82 -10.38
C ILE A 46 -26.76 -7.67 -10.52
N ASN A 47 -27.34 -8.09 -11.66
CA ASN A 47 -28.77 -7.90 -11.90
C ASN A 47 -29.61 -8.83 -11.03
N ASN A 48 -29.18 -10.08 -10.81
CA ASN A 48 -29.87 -10.97 -9.88
C ASN A 48 -29.83 -10.40 -8.46
N MET A 49 -28.68 -9.89 -8.00
CA MET A 49 -28.57 -9.24 -6.69
C MET A 49 -29.49 -8.01 -6.60
N TYR A 50 -29.48 -7.17 -7.62
CA TYR A 50 -30.31 -5.97 -7.65
C TYR A 50 -31.81 -6.29 -7.58
N VAL A 51 -32.28 -7.29 -8.33
CA VAL A 51 -33.66 -7.79 -8.24
C VAL A 51 -33.97 -8.32 -6.84
N GLN A 52 -33.05 -9.06 -6.21
CA GLN A 52 -33.26 -9.59 -4.86
C GLN A 52 -33.34 -8.50 -3.78
N ILE A 53 -32.63 -7.38 -3.95
CA ILE A 53 -32.62 -6.28 -2.98
C ILE A 53 -33.82 -5.36 -3.18
N PHE A 54 -34.13 -4.99 -4.42
CA PHE A 54 -35.11 -3.94 -4.72
C PHE A 54 -36.42 -4.45 -5.35
N GLY A 55 -36.53 -5.72 -5.72
CA GLY A 55 -37.70 -6.31 -6.39
C GLY A 55 -37.93 -5.81 -7.83
N ASN A 56 -37.07 -4.91 -8.32
CA ASN A 56 -37.20 -4.30 -9.64
C ASN A 56 -36.53 -5.17 -10.72
N LYS A 57 -37.32 -5.65 -11.68
CA LYS A 57 -36.88 -6.48 -12.81
C LYS A 57 -36.60 -5.71 -14.11
N THR A 58 -36.97 -4.43 -14.17
CA THR A 58 -36.85 -3.61 -15.39
C THR A 58 -35.48 -2.94 -15.50
N THR A 59 -34.89 -2.55 -14.37
CA THR A 59 -33.56 -1.93 -14.36
C THR A 59 -32.49 -2.99 -14.55
N LYS A 60 -31.62 -2.81 -15.56
CA LYS A 60 -30.47 -3.67 -15.81
C LYS A 60 -29.18 -2.87 -15.81
N TYR A 61 -28.17 -3.37 -15.11
CA TYR A 61 -26.82 -2.85 -15.07
C TYR A 61 -25.87 -3.73 -15.88
N SER A 62 -24.89 -3.10 -16.53
CA SER A 62 -23.76 -3.80 -17.14
C SER A 62 -22.75 -4.15 -16.04
N GLY A 63 -22.46 -5.43 -15.86
CA GLY A 63 -21.52 -5.90 -14.84
C GLY A 63 -20.10 -5.38 -15.07
N LEU A 64 -19.68 -5.25 -16.34
CA LEU A 64 -18.36 -4.71 -16.69
C LEU A 64 -18.23 -3.22 -16.32
N ILE A 65 -19.26 -2.42 -16.63
CA ILE A 65 -19.30 -0.99 -16.26
C ILE A 65 -19.32 -0.84 -14.74
N VAL A 66 -20.12 -1.66 -14.06
CA VAL A 66 -20.19 -1.65 -12.59
C VAL A 66 -18.84 -2.02 -11.95
N MET A 67 -18.05 -2.88 -12.61
CA MET A 67 -16.68 -3.20 -12.21
C MET A 67 -15.65 -2.12 -12.59
N GLY A 68 -16.05 -1.06 -13.28
CA GLY A 68 -15.17 0.04 -13.66
C GLY A 68 -14.33 -0.20 -14.92
N PHE A 69 -14.74 -1.13 -15.80
CA PHE A 69 -14.03 -1.39 -17.07
C PHE A 69 -14.20 -0.27 -18.12
N ASP A 70 -15.04 0.73 -17.86
CA ASP A 70 -15.16 1.97 -18.61
C ASP A 70 -14.26 3.10 -18.06
N ASN A 71 -13.66 2.91 -16.88
CA ASN A 71 -12.75 3.87 -16.28
C ASN A 71 -11.31 3.61 -16.73
N GLU A 72 -10.74 4.51 -17.52
CA GLU A 72 -9.37 4.39 -18.02
C GLU A 72 -8.32 4.20 -16.91
N ALA A 73 -8.47 4.83 -15.75
CA ALA A 73 -7.50 4.69 -14.67
C ALA A 73 -7.52 3.27 -14.10
N ILE A 74 -8.71 2.70 -13.91
CA ILE A 74 -8.88 1.31 -13.45
C ILE A 74 -8.35 0.36 -14.51
N VAL A 75 -8.70 0.56 -15.79
CA VAL A 75 -8.20 -0.29 -16.89
C VAL A 75 -6.67 -0.27 -16.96
N ARG A 76 -6.05 0.92 -16.85
CA ARG A 76 -4.58 1.05 -16.84
C ARG A 76 -3.93 0.30 -15.68
N GLU A 77 -4.53 0.35 -14.49
CA GLU A 77 -4.03 -0.37 -13.32
C GLU A 77 -4.19 -1.89 -13.49
N LEU A 78 -5.31 -2.35 -14.05
CA LEU A 78 -5.56 -3.78 -14.31
C LEU A 78 -4.62 -4.38 -15.35
N VAL A 79 -4.18 -3.60 -16.33
CA VAL A 79 -3.23 -4.07 -17.36
C VAL A 79 -1.77 -3.78 -17.02
N ALA A 80 -1.47 -3.14 -15.88
CA ALA A 80 -0.11 -2.66 -15.56
C ALA A 80 0.94 -3.77 -15.47
N ASP A 81 0.56 -4.96 -15.01
CA ASP A 81 1.43 -6.14 -14.91
C ASP A 81 1.11 -7.20 -15.99
N VAL A 82 0.27 -6.86 -16.98
CA VAL A 82 0.00 -7.73 -18.13
C VAL A 82 1.10 -7.56 -19.17
N SER A 83 1.91 -8.60 -19.37
CA SER A 83 3.06 -8.56 -20.29
C SER A 83 2.67 -8.44 -21.76
N PHE A 84 1.48 -8.92 -22.13
CA PHE A 84 0.95 -8.83 -23.49
C PHE A 84 -0.58 -8.97 -23.47
N ILE A 85 -1.28 -8.14 -24.24
CA ILE A 85 -2.74 -8.22 -24.42
C ILE A 85 -3.01 -8.96 -25.74
N PRO A 86 -3.74 -10.09 -25.74
CA PRO A 86 -4.06 -10.82 -26.95
C PRO A 86 -4.78 -9.97 -27.99
N ILE A 87 -4.40 -10.11 -29.26
CA ILE A 87 -4.98 -9.38 -30.38
C ILE A 87 -5.93 -10.31 -31.12
N PHE A 88 -7.17 -9.85 -31.29
CA PHE A 88 -8.22 -10.60 -31.96
C PHE A 88 -8.37 -10.11 -33.40
N ILE A 89 -8.07 -10.99 -34.35
CA ILE A 89 -8.20 -10.74 -35.78
C ILE A 89 -9.40 -11.51 -36.28
N ARG A 90 -10.26 -10.83 -37.04
CA ARG A 90 -11.45 -11.45 -37.62
C ARG A 90 -11.27 -11.64 -39.13
N LEU A 91 -11.16 -12.90 -39.53
CA LEU A 91 -11.04 -13.32 -40.92
C LEU A 91 -12.35 -14.01 -41.33
N ASP A 92 -13.30 -13.25 -41.89
CA ASP A 92 -14.69 -13.66 -42.12
C ASP A 92 -15.38 -14.24 -40.86
N LYS A 93 -15.47 -15.58 -40.77
CA LYS A 93 -16.05 -16.33 -39.64
C LYS A 93 -15.00 -16.90 -38.69
N ILE A 94 -13.72 -16.81 -39.03
CA ILE A 94 -12.62 -17.30 -38.23
C ILE A 94 -12.13 -16.17 -37.33
N ILE A 95 -11.98 -16.45 -36.04
CA ILE A 95 -11.35 -15.56 -35.07
C ILE A 95 -9.95 -16.12 -34.80
N ILE A 96 -8.94 -15.33 -35.11
CA ILE A 96 -7.54 -15.62 -34.82
C ILE A 96 -7.15 -14.80 -33.60
N VAL A 97 -6.53 -15.44 -32.63
CA VAL A 97 -6.05 -14.81 -31.39
C VAL A 97 -4.54 -14.88 -31.38
N VAL A 98 -3.89 -13.74 -31.57
CA VAL A 98 -2.43 -13.61 -31.45
C VAL A 98 -2.11 -13.35 -29.99
N SER A 99 -1.34 -14.23 -29.35
CA SER A 99 -1.04 -14.17 -27.91
C SER A 99 0.42 -13.86 -27.60
N LYS A 100 1.32 -13.92 -28.59
CA LYS A 100 2.71 -13.45 -28.49
C LYS A 100 3.21 -12.97 -29.84
N ILE A 101 4.03 -11.92 -29.82
CA ILE A 101 4.68 -11.36 -31.01
C ILE A 101 6.20 -11.45 -30.80
N GLY A 102 6.85 -12.36 -31.53
CA GLY A 102 8.31 -12.38 -31.65
C GLY A 102 8.76 -11.41 -32.74
N VAL A 103 9.81 -10.63 -32.47
CA VAL A 103 10.45 -9.74 -33.45
C VAL A 103 11.92 -10.11 -33.68
N SER A 104 12.34 -10.06 -34.94
CA SER A 104 13.75 -10.15 -35.30
C SER A 104 14.01 -9.48 -36.64
N SER A 105 15.28 -9.22 -36.95
CA SER A 105 15.73 -8.64 -38.22
C SER A 105 15.61 -9.56 -39.45
N ARG A 106 15.06 -10.76 -39.32
CA ARG A 106 14.91 -11.72 -40.44
C ARG A 106 13.66 -11.39 -41.27
N GLU A 107 13.85 -11.16 -42.57
CA GLU A 107 12.78 -10.72 -43.49
C GLU A 107 11.73 -11.81 -43.84
N GLY A 108 12.01 -13.08 -43.56
CA GLY A 108 11.26 -14.23 -44.12
C GLY A 108 9.80 -14.42 -43.68
N TYR A 109 9.35 -13.80 -42.58
CA TYR A 109 8.00 -14.02 -42.03
C TYR A 109 7.21 -12.71 -41.84
N TYR A 110 7.36 -11.75 -42.77
CA TYR A 110 6.73 -10.42 -42.66
C TYR A 110 7.07 -9.71 -41.34
N GLY A 111 8.31 -9.88 -40.88
CA GLY A 111 8.83 -9.28 -39.64
C GLY A 111 8.49 -10.05 -38.35
N ALA A 112 7.67 -11.10 -38.40
CA ALA A 112 7.48 -12.02 -37.28
C ALA A 112 8.68 -12.95 -37.12
N SER A 113 8.94 -13.46 -35.93
CA SER A 113 10.15 -14.25 -35.64
C SER A 113 9.93 -15.26 -34.51
N PRO A 114 10.99 -15.98 -34.07
CA PRO A 114 10.89 -16.85 -32.91
C PRO A 114 10.18 -16.20 -31.73
N GLY A 115 9.26 -16.92 -31.11
CA GLY A 115 8.36 -16.43 -30.06
C GLY A 115 7.00 -15.89 -30.54
N TYR A 116 6.70 -15.89 -31.85
CA TYR A 116 5.35 -15.58 -32.34
C TYR A 116 4.38 -16.73 -32.03
N PHE A 117 3.17 -16.41 -31.59
CA PHE A 117 2.17 -17.39 -31.21
C PHE A 117 0.75 -16.91 -31.53
N SER A 118 0.00 -17.70 -32.29
CA SER A 118 -1.42 -17.43 -32.56
C SER A 118 -2.27 -18.70 -32.50
N THR A 119 -3.56 -18.53 -32.26
CA THR A 119 -4.53 -19.63 -32.17
C THR A 119 -5.78 -19.30 -32.95
N LEU A 120 -6.48 -20.32 -33.44
CA LEU A 120 -7.81 -20.15 -34.04
C LEU A 120 -8.67 -21.38 -33.75
N ILE A 121 -9.98 -21.19 -33.76
CA ILE A 121 -10.94 -22.29 -33.55
C ILE A 121 -11.68 -22.53 -34.86
N THR A 122 -11.55 -23.73 -35.39
CA THR A 122 -12.26 -24.12 -36.62
C THR A 122 -12.45 -25.63 -36.71
N LYS A 123 -13.13 -26.11 -37.74
CA LYS A 123 -13.38 -27.54 -37.92
C LYS A 123 -12.15 -28.26 -38.48
N TYR A 124 -11.73 -29.34 -37.82
CA TYR A 124 -10.77 -30.32 -38.33
C TYR A 124 -11.44 -31.70 -38.29
N ALA A 125 -11.41 -32.43 -39.42
CA ALA A 125 -12.07 -33.73 -39.54
C ALA A 125 -13.55 -33.73 -39.05
N GLY A 126 -14.28 -32.65 -39.32
CA GLY A 126 -15.69 -32.49 -38.94
C GLY A 126 -15.95 -32.04 -37.49
N LYS A 127 -14.95 -32.06 -36.61
CA LYS A 127 -15.07 -31.62 -35.21
C LYS A 127 -14.50 -30.22 -34.99
N GLN A 128 -15.07 -29.47 -34.05
CA GLN A 128 -14.52 -28.16 -33.67
C GLN A 128 -13.24 -28.34 -32.87
N SER A 129 -12.14 -27.77 -33.34
CA SER A 129 -10.79 -28.01 -32.83
C SER A 129 -10.04 -26.69 -32.66
N LEU A 130 -9.11 -26.67 -31.70
CA LEU A 130 -8.20 -25.57 -31.45
C LEU A 130 -6.94 -25.77 -32.30
N PHE A 131 -6.62 -24.79 -33.13
CA PHE A 131 -5.40 -24.74 -33.92
C PHE A 131 -4.43 -23.82 -33.20
N VAL A 132 -3.24 -24.33 -32.90
CA VAL A 132 -2.17 -23.61 -32.21
C VAL A 132 -1.00 -23.48 -33.17
N GLN A 133 -0.64 -22.23 -33.46
CA GLN A 133 0.35 -21.86 -34.46
C GLN A 133 1.50 -21.13 -33.77
N SER A 134 2.74 -21.51 -34.07
CA SER A 134 3.90 -20.78 -33.57
C SER A 134 4.96 -20.59 -34.65
N ILE A 135 5.78 -19.56 -34.48
CA ILE A 135 6.99 -19.35 -35.26
C ILE A 135 8.13 -19.38 -34.25
N GLU A 136 9.00 -20.38 -34.38
CA GLU A 136 10.30 -20.48 -33.70
C GLU A 136 11.38 -20.46 -34.79
N ASP A 137 12.33 -21.40 -34.78
CA ASP A 137 13.24 -21.62 -35.92
C ASP A 137 12.47 -22.00 -37.19
N GLU A 138 11.40 -22.77 -37.02
CA GLU A 138 10.45 -23.18 -38.05
C GLU A 138 9.03 -22.80 -37.62
N CYS A 139 8.11 -22.75 -38.57
CA CYS A 139 6.70 -22.61 -38.25
C CYS A 139 6.16 -23.96 -37.77
N SER A 140 5.25 -23.95 -36.79
CA SER A 140 4.57 -25.16 -36.33
C SER A 140 3.06 -24.98 -36.23
N LEU A 141 2.33 -26.07 -36.44
CA LEU A 141 0.88 -26.15 -36.27
C LEU A 141 0.53 -27.42 -35.49
N ASP A 142 -0.16 -27.20 -34.39
CA ASP A 142 -0.78 -28.25 -33.58
C ASP A 142 -2.30 -28.11 -33.63
N ILE A 143 -3.02 -29.23 -33.70
CA ILE A 143 -4.49 -29.24 -33.62
C ILE A 143 -4.92 -30.06 -32.43
N TYR A 144 -5.75 -29.47 -31.58
CA TYR A 144 -6.29 -30.10 -30.38
C TYR A 144 -7.81 -30.20 -30.44
N ASN A 145 -8.36 -31.29 -29.92
CA ASN A 145 -9.79 -31.47 -29.68
C ASN A 145 -9.96 -32.04 -28.26
N GLU A 146 -10.74 -31.36 -27.42
CA GLU A 146 -10.98 -31.78 -26.02
C GLU A 146 -9.70 -32.09 -25.24
N GLY A 147 -8.63 -31.31 -25.48
CA GLY A 147 -7.32 -31.48 -24.82
C GLY A 147 -6.41 -32.54 -25.45
N VAL A 148 -6.91 -33.33 -26.41
CA VAL A 148 -6.12 -34.34 -27.12
C VAL A 148 -5.50 -33.75 -28.39
N LYS A 149 -4.20 -33.93 -28.57
CA LYS A 149 -3.47 -33.52 -29.77
C LYS A 149 -3.79 -34.47 -30.94
N LEU A 150 -4.45 -33.96 -31.97
CA LEU A 150 -4.87 -34.72 -33.15
C LEU A 150 -3.88 -34.62 -34.32
N TYR A 151 -3.12 -33.52 -34.38
CA TYR A 151 -2.23 -33.23 -35.49
C TYR A 151 -1.02 -32.42 -35.03
N HIS A 152 0.11 -32.65 -35.69
CA HIS A 152 1.33 -31.87 -35.55
C HIS A 152 2.01 -31.76 -36.92
N ASN A 153 2.40 -30.55 -37.30
CA ASN A 153 3.29 -30.33 -38.43
C ASN A 153 4.28 -29.19 -38.13
N LYS A 154 5.48 -29.30 -38.69
CA LYS A 154 6.49 -28.24 -38.76
C LYS A 154 6.90 -28.03 -40.21
N ASN A 155 7.07 -26.79 -40.60
CA ASN A 155 7.45 -26.45 -41.97
C ASN A 155 8.14 -25.09 -42.02
N THR A 156 8.79 -24.81 -43.15
CA THR A 156 9.61 -23.60 -43.28
C THR A 156 8.78 -22.31 -43.38
N THR A 157 7.49 -22.37 -43.75
CA THR A 157 6.63 -21.17 -43.87
C THR A 157 5.18 -21.46 -43.45
N PRO A 158 4.42 -20.43 -43.04
CA PRO A 158 2.99 -20.56 -42.75
C PRO A 158 2.17 -21.14 -43.91
N ASN A 159 2.48 -20.76 -45.14
CA ASN A 159 1.78 -21.26 -46.33
C ASN A 159 1.99 -22.77 -46.51
N LYS A 160 3.22 -23.26 -46.39
CA LYS A 160 3.50 -24.70 -46.49
C LYS A 160 2.78 -25.50 -45.42
N ILE A 161 2.66 -24.97 -44.20
CA ILE A 161 1.86 -25.61 -43.14
C ILE A 161 0.41 -25.76 -43.58
N TRP A 162 -0.22 -24.68 -44.04
CA TRP A 162 -1.64 -24.71 -44.38
C TRP A 162 -1.93 -25.48 -45.67
N GLU A 163 -0.97 -25.55 -46.60
CA GLU A 163 -1.02 -26.43 -47.77
C GLU A 163 -1.09 -27.92 -47.38
N THR A 164 -0.35 -28.35 -46.35
CA THR A 164 -0.34 -29.78 -45.94
C THR A 164 -1.64 -30.28 -45.32
N ILE A 165 -2.41 -29.41 -44.67
CA ILE A 165 -3.63 -29.81 -43.97
C ILE A 165 -4.88 -29.75 -44.85
N ASP A 166 -4.75 -29.17 -46.04
CA ASP A 166 -5.74 -29.13 -47.11
C ASP A 166 -7.13 -28.55 -46.73
N ILE A 167 -7.20 -27.75 -45.66
CA ILE A 167 -8.43 -27.07 -45.20
C ILE A 167 -8.27 -25.55 -45.25
N HIS A 168 -9.39 -24.83 -45.36
CA HIS A 168 -9.42 -23.36 -45.45
C HIS A 168 -8.62 -22.75 -46.61
N LYS A 169 -8.50 -23.47 -47.74
CA LYS A 169 -7.80 -23.06 -48.99
C LYS A 169 -8.17 -21.68 -49.55
N LYS A 170 -9.26 -21.09 -49.08
CA LYS A 170 -9.67 -19.72 -49.43
C LYS A 170 -8.66 -18.69 -48.93
N TYR A 171 -7.95 -18.97 -47.84
CA TYR A 171 -6.99 -18.07 -47.22
C TYR A 171 -5.58 -18.61 -47.37
N ASP A 172 -4.61 -17.73 -47.52
CA ASP A 172 -3.21 -18.11 -47.42
C ASP A 172 -2.85 -18.41 -45.95
N GLY A 173 -1.79 -19.18 -45.76
CA GLY A 173 -1.33 -19.58 -44.42
C GLY A 173 -0.87 -18.38 -43.60
N VAL A 174 -0.34 -17.33 -44.25
CA VAL A 174 0.09 -16.11 -43.56
C VAL A 174 -1.08 -15.30 -42.99
N ALA A 175 -2.24 -15.27 -43.65
CA ALA A 175 -3.46 -14.69 -43.09
C ALA A 175 -4.04 -15.54 -41.97
N LEU A 176 -3.98 -16.88 -42.07
CA LEU A 176 -4.44 -17.79 -41.02
C LEU A 176 -3.53 -17.76 -39.77
N PHE A 177 -2.25 -17.48 -39.95
CA PHE A 177 -1.34 -17.15 -38.84
C PHE A 177 -1.69 -15.81 -38.20
N GLY A 178 -2.32 -14.89 -38.94
CA GLY A 178 -2.66 -13.54 -38.49
C GLY A 178 -1.50 -12.55 -38.63
N ILE A 179 -0.39 -12.93 -39.26
CA ILE A 179 0.80 -12.08 -39.37
C ILE A 179 0.62 -10.94 -40.37
N THR A 180 -0.22 -11.10 -41.39
CA THR A 180 -0.47 -10.06 -42.42
C THR A 180 -1.54 -9.04 -42.03
N ASP A 181 -2.15 -9.18 -40.85
CA ASP A 181 -3.12 -8.20 -40.37
C ASP A 181 -2.46 -6.81 -40.23
N PRO A 182 -3.10 -5.71 -40.72
CA PRO A 182 -2.50 -4.38 -40.71
C PRO A 182 -2.09 -3.90 -39.31
N TYR A 183 -2.86 -4.26 -38.27
CA TYR A 183 -2.55 -3.87 -36.90
C TYR A 183 -1.34 -4.65 -36.35
N ILE A 184 -1.25 -5.95 -36.68
CA ILE A 184 -0.07 -6.77 -36.36
C ILE A 184 1.17 -6.24 -37.08
N GLN A 185 1.06 -5.91 -38.37
CA GLN A 185 2.17 -5.36 -39.14
C GLN A 185 2.68 -4.03 -38.58
N GLN A 186 1.77 -3.12 -38.20
CA GLN A 186 2.14 -1.90 -37.51
C GLN A 186 2.90 -2.18 -36.20
N LYS A 187 2.41 -3.13 -35.38
CA LYS A 187 3.07 -3.51 -34.13
C LYS A 187 4.44 -4.13 -34.34
N LEU A 188 4.58 -4.99 -35.35
CA LEU A 188 5.86 -5.57 -35.75
C LEU A 188 6.85 -4.49 -36.20
N GLU A 189 6.40 -3.50 -36.97
CA GLU A 189 7.24 -2.39 -37.41
C GLU A 189 7.72 -1.51 -36.23
N GLU A 190 6.82 -1.16 -35.30
CA GLU A 190 7.14 -0.41 -34.08
C GLU A 190 8.22 -1.12 -33.24
N LEU A 191 8.03 -2.43 -33.02
CA LEU A 191 8.95 -3.26 -32.23
C LEU A 191 10.30 -3.46 -32.95
N ASN A 192 10.29 -3.68 -34.27
CA ASN A 192 11.51 -3.79 -35.08
C ASN A 192 12.31 -2.48 -35.11
N LYS A 193 11.65 -1.31 -35.18
CA LYS A 193 12.30 0.00 -35.04
C LYS A 193 12.94 0.15 -33.66
N LEU A 194 12.26 -0.29 -32.61
CA LEU A 194 12.80 -0.26 -31.25
C LEU A 194 14.02 -1.16 -31.10
N GLU A 195 13.99 -2.39 -31.63
CA GLU A 195 15.14 -3.30 -31.63
C GLU A 195 16.32 -2.77 -32.45
N LYS A 196 16.08 -2.28 -33.66
CA LYS A 196 17.12 -1.65 -34.48
C LYS A 196 17.74 -0.45 -33.76
N SER A 197 16.93 0.39 -33.10
CA SER A 197 17.43 1.51 -32.30
C SER A 197 18.28 1.06 -31.09
N LYS A 198 17.96 -0.08 -30.48
CA LYS A 198 18.77 -0.68 -29.40
C LYS A 198 20.09 -1.23 -29.95
N LEU A 199 20.06 -1.89 -31.11
CA LEU A 199 21.22 -2.49 -31.77
C LEU A 199 22.17 -1.43 -32.36
N GLU A 200 21.65 -0.33 -32.89
CA GLU A 200 22.46 0.80 -33.37
C GLU A 200 23.09 1.58 -32.21
N LYS A 201 22.35 1.76 -31.10
CA LYS A 201 22.91 2.29 -29.85
C LYS A 201 24.00 1.38 -29.27
N SER A 202 23.88 0.05 -29.41
CA SER A 202 24.91 -0.88 -28.93
C SER A 202 26.14 -0.94 -29.84
N LYS A 203 26.00 -0.76 -31.17
CA LYS A 203 27.13 -0.75 -32.12
C LYS A 203 28.00 0.51 -32.03
N ASN A 204 27.45 1.64 -31.59
CA ASN A 204 28.19 2.89 -31.37
C ASN A 204 28.86 2.99 -29.98
N LEU A 205 28.75 1.95 -29.14
CA LEU A 205 29.37 1.89 -27.83
C LEU A 205 30.69 1.12 -27.98
N ILE A 206 31.83 1.80 -27.82
CA ILE A 206 33.10 1.11 -27.55
C ILE A 206 32.85 0.36 -26.24
N THR A 207 32.65 -0.95 -26.33
CA THR A 207 32.41 -1.82 -25.18
C THR A 207 33.62 -2.70 -24.99
N CYS A 208 34.05 -2.83 -23.75
CA CYS A 208 35.10 -3.76 -23.37
C CYS A 208 34.61 -4.65 -22.23
N THR A 209 35.24 -5.80 -22.03
CA THR A 209 34.98 -6.66 -20.87
C THR A 209 35.96 -6.36 -19.75
N SER A 210 35.70 -6.88 -18.54
CA SER A 210 36.64 -6.81 -17.40
C SER A 210 38.07 -7.20 -17.78
N ASP A 211 38.22 -8.17 -18.66
CA ASP A 211 39.50 -8.71 -19.10
C ASP A 211 40.31 -7.73 -19.95
N ASN A 212 39.68 -6.68 -20.47
CA ASN A 212 40.33 -5.61 -21.22
C ASN A 212 40.72 -4.41 -20.36
N TRP A 213 40.49 -4.44 -19.04
CA TRP A 213 40.76 -3.28 -18.17
C TRP A 213 42.26 -3.00 -17.99
N GLU A 214 43.13 -3.97 -18.26
CA GLU A 214 44.58 -3.73 -18.34
C GLU A 214 44.97 -2.90 -19.58
N ASN A 215 44.11 -2.85 -20.61
CA ASN A 215 44.32 -2.02 -21.79
C ASN A 215 43.76 -0.61 -21.54
N ILE A 216 44.65 0.28 -21.07
CA ILE A 216 44.30 1.65 -20.73
C ILE A 216 43.79 2.46 -21.93
N ASP A 217 44.21 2.14 -23.17
CA ASP A 217 43.79 2.85 -24.37
C ASP A 217 42.31 2.64 -24.66
N ILE A 218 41.81 1.41 -24.47
CA ILE A 218 40.40 1.08 -24.60
C ILE A 218 39.59 1.79 -23.51
N LEU A 219 40.04 1.75 -22.25
CA LEU A 219 39.37 2.46 -21.16
C LEU A 219 39.39 3.99 -21.36
N ASN A 220 40.47 4.55 -21.88
CA ASN A 220 40.58 5.97 -22.21
C ASN A 220 39.50 6.38 -23.23
N LEU A 221 39.31 5.58 -24.29
CA LEU A 221 38.27 5.85 -25.30
C LEU A 221 36.87 5.85 -24.68
N ILE A 222 36.59 4.91 -23.77
CA ILE A 222 35.32 4.83 -23.05
C ILE A 222 35.15 6.04 -22.11
N PHE A 223 36.22 6.44 -21.42
CA PHE A 223 36.23 7.59 -20.51
C PHE A 223 35.98 8.91 -21.25
N GLU A 224 36.63 9.13 -22.39
CA GLU A 224 36.41 10.29 -23.25
C GLU A 224 34.94 10.40 -23.69
N GLN A 225 34.37 9.28 -24.11
CA GLN A 225 33.00 9.23 -24.61
C GLN A 225 31.94 9.44 -23.52
N ASN A 226 32.14 8.89 -22.33
CA ASN A 226 31.12 8.86 -21.28
C ASN A 226 31.31 9.93 -20.19
N ILE A 227 32.56 10.24 -19.82
CA ILE A 227 32.87 11.17 -18.72
C ILE A 227 33.24 12.56 -19.26
N LYS A 228 34.20 12.67 -20.20
CA LYS A 228 34.65 13.99 -20.70
C LYS A 228 33.57 14.72 -21.52
N LYS A 229 32.82 14.01 -22.38
CA LYS A 229 31.67 14.60 -23.12
C LYS A 229 30.61 15.20 -22.20
N CYS A 230 30.45 14.65 -20.98
CA CYS A 230 29.50 15.17 -20.00
C CYS A 230 29.98 16.47 -19.32
N LYS A 231 31.16 17.01 -19.66
CA LYS A 231 31.78 18.22 -19.05
C LYS A 231 31.93 18.10 -17.54
N ILE A 232 32.23 16.90 -17.04
CA ILE A 232 32.56 16.69 -15.62
C ILE A 232 33.96 17.27 -15.42
N ALA A 233 34.12 18.14 -14.42
CA ALA A 233 35.42 18.76 -14.15
C ALA A 233 36.42 17.68 -13.72
N THR A 234 37.31 17.28 -14.62
CA THR A 234 38.35 16.25 -14.40
C THR A 234 39.36 16.64 -13.33
N SER A 235 39.35 17.90 -12.87
CA SER A 235 40.11 18.38 -11.71
C SER A 235 39.54 17.91 -10.36
N THR A 236 38.38 17.27 -10.35
CA THR A 236 37.61 16.96 -9.12
C THR A 236 37.92 15.57 -8.56
N PHE A 237 38.57 14.70 -9.32
CA PHE A 237 38.89 13.34 -8.93
C PHE A 237 40.32 12.97 -9.34
N LEU A 238 40.94 12.08 -8.56
CA LEU A 238 42.26 11.51 -8.82
C LEU A 238 42.25 10.64 -10.08
N ASP A 239 43.40 10.05 -10.43
CA ASP A 239 43.53 9.18 -11.59
C ASP A 239 42.45 8.08 -11.59
N TRP A 240 41.47 8.26 -12.47
CA TRP A 240 40.24 7.48 -12.53
C TRP A 240 40.49 6.02 -12.92
N SER A 241 41.60 5.77 -13.62
CA SER A 241 41.99 4.44 -14.05
C SER A 241 42.32 3.53 -12.86
N ASN A 242 42.71 4.12 -11.73
CA ASN A 242 42.94 3.39 -10.49
C ASN A 242 41.67 2.69 -9.99
N LEU A 243 40.48 3.24 -10.24
CA LEU A 243 39.22 2.59 -9.85
C LEU A 243 39.09 1.21 -10.52
N PHE A 244 39.29 1.15 -11.84
CA PHE A 244 39.22 -0.08 -12.60
C PHE A 244 40.39 -1.00 -12.30
N THR A 245 41.60 -0.46 -12.17
CA THR A 245 42.81 -1.25 -11.86
C THR A 245 42.73 -1.91 -10.49
N ASN A 246 42.29 -1.16 -9.48
CA ASN A 246 42.12 -1.68 -8.11
C ASN A 246 41.01 -2.73 -8.06
N TRP A 247 39.89 -2.47 -8.73
CA TRP A 247 38.79 -3.43 -8.78
C TRP A 247 39.18 -4.70 -9.58
N TYR A 248 39.94 -4.58 -10.66
CA TYR A 248 40.44 -5.72 -11.42
C TYR A 248 41.31 -6.64 -10.54
N LYS A 249 42.22 -6.07 -9.75
CA LYS A 249 43.09 -6.82 -8.82
C LYS A 249 42.37 -7.49 -7.64
N GLN A 250 41.15 -7.06 -7.32
CA GLN A 250 40.36 -7.68 -6.24
C GLN A 250 39.73 -8.99 -6.71
N THR A 251 39.67 -9.97 -5.79
CA THR A 251 38.95 -11.23 -5.98
C THR A 251 37.44 -11.04 -5.99
N ASN A 252 36.94 -10.02 -5.29
CA ASN A 252 35.52 -9.68 -5.25
C ASN A 252 35.06 -9.13 -6.62
N THR A 253 34.00 -9.73 -7.16
CA THR A 253 33.38 -9.32 -8.42
C THR A 253 32.41 -8.16 -8.24
N ILE A 254 31.79 -8.04 -7.05
CA ILE A 254 30.73 -7.08 -6.74
C ILE A 254 31.29 -5.84 -6.03
N ILE A 255 30.84 -4.65 -6.44
CA ILE A 255 31.07 -3.38 -5.75
C ILE A 255 29.77 -2.65 -5.45
N GLN A 256 29.87 -1.69 -4.54
CA GLN A 256 28.79 -0.80 -4.14
C GLN A 256 28.96 0.57 -4.81
N PHE A 257 27.94 1.02 -5.52
CA PHE A 257 27.85 2.33 -6.16
C PHE A 257 26.84 3.22 -5.42
N PRO A 258 27.11 4.53 -5.22
CA PRO A 258 28.26 5.30 -5.67
C PRO A 258 29.50 5.18 -4.76
N THR A 259 29.47 4.36 -3.71
CA THR A 259 30.55 4.26 -2.71
C THR A 259 31.94 4.05 -3.33
N ILE A 260 32.03 3.22 -4.38
CA ILE A 260 33.27 2.97 -5.11
C ILE A 260 33.93 4.25 -5.65
N LEU A 261 33.14 5.28 -6.00
CA LEU A 261 33.66 6.53 -6.55
C LEU A 261 34.48 7.31 -5.52
N PHE A 262 34.27 7.12 -4.22
CA PHE A 262 35.09 7.76 -3.18
C PHE A 262 36.55 7.25 -3.14
N GLN A 263 36.90 6.22 -3.93
CA GLN A 263 38.31 5.88 -4.16
C GLN A 263 39.05 6.94 -4.97
N ILE A 264 38.32 7.70 -5.81
CA ILE A 264 38.90 8.72 -6.69
C ILE A 264 38.35 10.12 -6.39
N TYR A 265 37.22 10.24 -5.70
CA TYR A 265 36.64 11.50 -5.24
C TYR A 265 36.86 11.71 -3.72
N PRO A 266 36.89 12.98 -3.23
CA PRO A 266 36.96 13.26 -1.80
C PRO A 266 35.80 12.65 -1.00
N ASN A 267 36.06 12.17 0.22
CA ASN A 267 35.04 11.48 1.07
C ASN A 267 33.77 12.30 1.36
N ASN A 268 33.84 13.63 1.30
CA ASN A 268 32.69 14.52 1.53
C ASN A 268 32.07 15.06 0.23
N TYR A 269 32.43 14.49 -0.92
CA TYR A 269 31.96 14.94 -2.21
C TYR A 269 30.48 14.63 -2.42
N GLN A 270 29.72 15.63 -2.88
CA GLN A 270 28.30 15.46 -3.21
C GLN A 270 28.13 15.32 -4.72
N PHE A 271 27.86 14.08 -5.16
CA PHE A 271 27.66 13.78 -6.57
C PHE A 271 26.35 14.36 -7.11
N GLN A 272 26.42 15.02 -8.26
CA GLN A 272 25.25 15.38 -9.03
C GLN A 272 24.69 14.17 -9.79
N GLU A 273 23.38 14.14 -10.03
CA GLU A 273 22.74 13.02 -10.75
C GLU A 273 23.32 12.83 -12.16
N LYS A 274 23.73 13.92 -12.81
CA LYS A 274 24.43 13.89 -14.10
C LYS A 274 25.76 13.14 -14.04
N GLU A 275 26.53 13.31 -12.97
CA GLU A 275 27.82 12.64 -12.79
C GLU A 275 27.63 11.16 -12.51
N LEU A 276 26.67 10.83 -11.64
CA LEU A 276 26.32 9.43 -11.37
C LEU A 276 25.85 8.73 -12.66
N ASN A 277 25.06 9.40 -13.50
CA ASN A 277 24.62 8.84 -14.78
C ASN A 277 25.78 8.62 -15.75
N ALA A 278 26.75 9.54 -15.80
CA ALA A 278 27.95 9.37 -16.62
C ALA A 278 28.79 8.18 -16.15
N TRP A 279 28.95 8.01 -14.83
CA TRP A 279 29.64 6.85 -14.26
C TRP A 279 28.91 5.53 -14.48
N ARG A 280 27.58 5.50 -14.40
CA ARG A 280 26.79 4.32 -14.78
C ARG A 280 27.01 3.96 -16.25
N ALA A 281 27.02 4.95 -17.14
CA ALA A 281 27.29 4.74 -18.56
C ALA A 281 28.71 4.21 -18.81
N MET A 282 29.71 4.76 -18.09
CA MET A 282 31.09 4.27 -18.10
C MET A 282 31.17 2.80 -17.65
N PHE A 283 30.51 2.43 -16.55
CA PHE A 283 30.50 1.04 -16.06
C PHE A 283 29.83 0.09 -17.04
N CYS A 284 28.67 0.45 -17.61
CA CYS A 284 28.04 -0.36 -18.66
C CYS A 284 28.96 -0.57 -19.86
N ALA A 285 29.64 0.50 -20.33
CA ALA A 285 30.53 0.43 -21.47
C ALA A 285 31.81 -0.37 -21.16
N ALA A 286 32.26 -0.35 -19.90
CA ALA A 286 33.38 -1.18 -19.42
C ALA A 286 33.02 -2.65 -19.15
N GLY A 287 31.79 -3.07 -19.47
CA GLY A 287 31.34 -4.47 -19.34
C GLY A 287 30.80 -4.83 -17.97
N CYS A 288 30.56 -3.86 -17.08
CA CYS A 288 29.94 -4.11 -15.79
C CYS A 288 28.42 -4.23 -15.90
N THR A 289 27.83 -5.07 -15.06
CA THR A 289 26.38 -5.25 -14.98
C THR A 289 25.84 -4.80 -13.64
N ASN A 290 24.74 -4.04 -13.64
CA ASN A 290 24.00 -3.73 -12.41
C ASN A 290 23.19 -4.95 -11.97
N ILE A 291 23.43 -5.41 -10.75
CA ILE A 291 22.83 -6.61 -10.14
C ILE A 291 22.02 -6.27 -8.88
N THR A 292 21.68 -5.00 -8.68
CA THR A 292 20.87 -4.56 -7.54
C THR A 292 19.53 -5.31 -7.53
N PRO A 293 19.18 -6.02 -6.43
CA PRO A 293 17.90 -6.72 -6.32
C PRO A 293 16.72 -5.75 -6.52
N LEU A 294 15.83 -6.08 -7.45
CA LEU A 294 14.74 -5.21 -7.90
C LEU A 294 13.61 -5.14 -6.86
N VAL A 295 13.58 -4.06 -6.10
CA VAL A 295 12.31 -3.43 -5.70
C VAL A 295 12.20 -2.14 -6.51
N LYS A 296 11.01 -1.84 -7.07
CA LYS A 296 10.69 -0.73 -8.00
C LYS A 296 10.98 0.70 -7.46
N LYS A 297 11.89 0.88 -6.50
CA LYS A 297 12.23 2.15 -5.85
C LYS A 297 13.63 2.59 -6.27
N LYS A 298 13.85 3.89 -6.44
CA LYS A 298 15.21 4.45 -6.59
C LYS A 298 15.95 4.12 -5.30
N HIS A 299 16.99 3.30 -5.34
CA HIS A 299 17.86 3.06 -4.18
C HIS A 299 18.99 4.10 -4.15
N ILE A 300 19.47 4.46 -2.95
CA ILE A 300 20.65 5.34 -2.78
C ILE A 300 21.92 4.60 -3.22
N ILE A 301 21.87 3.27 -3.07
CA ILE A 301 22.98 2.36 -3.28
C ILE A 301 22.60 1.35 -4.36
N GLU A 302 23.51 1.12 -5.30
CA GLU A 302 23.43 0.11 -6.35
C GLU A 302 24.58 -0.90 -6.19
N PHE A 303 24.38 -2.12 -6.64
CA PHE A 303 25.41 -3.15 -6.72
C PHE A 303 25.74 -3.45 -8.17
N TRP A 304 27.03 -3.42 -8.49
CA TRP A 304 27.54 -3.66 -9.84
C TRP A 304 28.56 -4.79 -9.80
N THR A 305 28.56 -5.66 -10.80
CA THR A 305 29.54 -6.73 -10.94
C THR A 305 30.38 -6.58 -12.20
N LYS A 306 31.66 -6.96 -12.10
CA LYS A 306 32.57 -7.12 -13.23
C LYS A 306 32.54 -8.53 -13.83
N ALA A 307 31.78 -9.47 -13.26
CA ALA A 307 31.71 -10.84 -13.76
C ALA A 307 31.03 -10.90 -15.13
N SER A 308 31.59 -11.70 -16.05
CA SER A 308 31.02 -11.92 -17.39
C SER A 308 29.64 -12.59 -17.31
N ASP A 309 29.45 -13.52 -16.36
CA ASP A 309 28.15 -14.06 -15.99
C ASP A 309 27.71 -13.53 -14.61
N PRO A 310 26.69 -12.66 -14.54
CA PRO A 310 26.22 -12.07 -13.29
C PRO A 310 25.27 -12.98 -12.50
N SER A 311 24.93 -14.19 -12.99
CA SER A 311 23.86 -15.02 -12.41
C SER A 311 24.14 -15.41 -10.96
N SER A 312 25.35 -15.93 -10.68
CA SER A 312 25.77 -16.32 -9.33
C SER A 312 25.77 -15.13 -8.36
N ASP A 313 26.30 -13.99 -8.81
CA ASP A 313 26.36 -12.76 -8.01
C ASP A 313 24.96 -12.24 -7.68
N ARG A 314 24.04 -12.30 -8.64
CA ARG A 314 22.64 -11.90 -8.46
C ARG A 314 21.93 -12.81 -7.47
N ASP A 315 22.08 -14.13 -7.60
CA ASP A 315 21.44 -15.09 -6.70
C ASP A 315 21.95 -14.94 -5.27
N ASN A 316 23.26 -14.70 -5.10
CA ASN A 316 23.85 -14.44 -3.79
C ASN A 316 23.33 -13.13 -3.16
N LEU A 317 23.21 -12.05 -3.94
CA LEU A 317 22.64 -10.80 -3.45
C LEU A 317 21.16 -10.92 -3.09
N VAL A 318 20.37 -11.66 -3.87
CA VAL A 318 18.96 -11.93 -3.57
C VAL A 318 18.84 -12.70 -2.25
N LYS A 319 19.63 -13.76 -2.06
CA LYS A 319 19.64 -14.52 -0.79
C LYS A 319 20.01 -13.65 0.41
N LEU A 320 21.01 -12.78 0.26
CA LEU A 320 21.42 -11.85 1.33
C LEU A 320 20.35 -10.79 1.64
N PHE A 321 19.61 -10.36 0.62
CA PHE A 321 18.49 -9.43 0.76
C PHE A 321 17.30 -10.11 1.45
N GLU A 322 16.90 -11.31 1.00
CA GLU A 322 15.83 -12.11 1.59
C GLU A 322 16.13 -12.54 3.03
N SER A 323 17.41 -12.76 3.36
CA SER A 323 17.83 -13.09 4.72
C SER A 323 17.96 -11.88 5.66
N GLU A 324 17.51 -10.69 5.23
CA GLU A 324 17.63 -9.40 5.94
C GLU A 324 19.08 -9.01 6.32
N MET A 325 20.08 -9.67 5.74
CA MET A 325 21.50 -9.39 5.99
C MET A 325 22.01 -8.21 5.16
N LEU A 326 21.23 -7.79 4.16
CA LEU A 326 21.57 -6.71 3.24
C LEU A 326 20.49 -5.63 3.27
N LEU A 327 20.78 -4.52 3.96
CA LEU A 327 19.92 -3.36 4.05
C LEU A 327 20.17 -2.41 2.87
N VAL A 328 19.29 -2.41 1.87
CA VAL A 328 19.35 -1.44 0.77
C VAL A 328 18.65 -0.15 1.19
N MET A 329 19.40 0.93 1.41
CA MET A 329 18.80 2.23 1.71
C MET A 329 18.03 2.76 0.50
N GLU A 330 16.71 2.84 0.62
CA GLU A 330 15.84 3.45 -0.38
C GLU A 330 16.13 4.95 -0.47
N LYS A 331 16.19 5.49 -1.70
CA LYS A 331 16.20 6.94 -1.94
C LYS A 331 14.82 7.40 -1.48
N LYS A 332 14.74 7.92 -0.26
CA LYS A 332 13.55 8.62 0.21
C LYS A 332 13.21 9.60 -0.91
N SER A 333 12.06 9.38 -1.56
CA SER A 333 11.38 10.44 -2.30
C SER A 333 11.50 11.69 -1.43
N GLN A 334 11.99 12.80 -2.00
CA GLN A 334 12.27 14.07 -1.31
C GLN A 334 11.50 14.12 -0.01
N PRO A 335 12.17 14.21 1.15
CA PRO A 335 11.48 14.20 2.43
C PRO A 335 10.37 15.22 2.31
N ASN A 336 9.13 14.72 2.34
CA ASN A 336 7.99 15.61 2.32
C ASN A 336 8.25 16.56 3.48
N SER A 337 8.31 17.88 3.26
CA SER A 337 8.75 18.84 4.29
C SER A 337 8.02 18.63 5.63
N GLU A 338 6.84 18.01 5.59
CA GLU A 338 6.07 17.54 6.74
C GLU A 338 6.67 16.37 7.54
N SER A 339 7.30 15.39 6.90
CA SER A 339 7.94 14.25 7.61
C SER A 339 9.22 14.70 8.32
N GLU A 340 10.00 15.60 7.71
CA GLU A 340 11.10 16.28 8.40
C GLU A 340 10.60 17.07 9.61
N LYS A 341 9.53 17.86 9.46
CA LYS A 341 8.92 18.58 10.60
C LYS A 341 8.50 17.65 11.74
N ILE A 342 8.01 16.44 11.44
CA ILE A 342 7.67 15.43 12.45
C ILE A 342 8.93 14.93 13.15
N TRP A 343 9.97 14.56 12.42
CA TRP A 343 11.23 14.09 13.00
C TRP A 343 11.95 15.18 13.79
N GLU A 344 12.00 16.41 13.29
CA GLU A 344 12.51 17.57 14.02
C GLU A 344 11.71 17.82 15.32
N SER A 345 10.38 17.69 15.27
CA SER A 345 9.53 17.85 16.46
C SER A 345 9.78 16.74 17.47
N LEU A 346 10.01 15.50 17.03
CA LEU A 346 10.36 14.38 17.89
C LEU A 346 11.77 14.52 18.49
N GLN A 347 12.73 15.02 17.71
CA GLN A 347 14.08 15.30 18.17
C GLN A 347 14.08 16.39 19.25
N LYS A 348 13.38 17.51 19.01
CA LYS A 348 13.17 18.55 20.03
C LYS A 348 12.48 18.00 21.28
N ALA A 349 11.52 17.09 21.11
CA ALA A 349 10.85 16.45 22.24
C ALA A 349 11.78 15.52 23.02
N LEU A 350 12.72 14.84 22.36
CA LEU A 350 13.73 14.00 22.99
C LEU A 350 14.73 14.86 23.78
N GLU A 351 15.23 15.95 23.19
CA GLU A 351 16.14 16.91 23.83
C GLU A 351 15.49 17.58 25.06
N ALA A 352 14.21 17.95 24.97
CA ALA A 352 13.47 18.55 26.07
C ALA A 352 13.08 17.54 27.17
N ASN A 353 13.16 16.22 26.91
CA ASN A 353 12.75 15.20 27.86
C ASN A 353 13.86 14.87 28.87
N LYS A 354 13.89 15.61 29.98
CA LYS A 354 14.83 15.43 31.10
C LYS A 354 14.72 14.08 31.86
N ARG A 355 13.78 13.19 31.50
CA ARG A 355 13.52 11.92 32.24
C ARG A 355 13.78 10.64 31.43
N GLY A 356 14.35 10.71 30.23
CA GLY A 356 14.74 9.53 29.45
C GLY A 356 13.57 8.74 28.85
N VAL A 357 13.89 7.53 28.36
CA VAL A 357 13.08 6.73 27.40
C VAL A 357 11.75 6.21 27.98
N ASP A 358 11.65 6.03 29.30
CA ASP A 358 10.45 5.47 29.96
C ASP A 358 9.35 6.51 30.27
N GLY A 359 9.53 7.77 29.88
CA GLY A 359 8.58 8.86 30.08
C GLY A 359 7.39 8.87 29.10
N LYS A 360 6.62 7.78 29.02
CA LYS A 360 5.57 7.49 28.01
C LYS A 360 4.46 8.54 27.81
N VAL A 361 4.38 9.60 28.62
CA VAL A 361 3.28 10.59 28.58
C VAL A 361 3.72 11.99 28.09
N ARG A 362 5.02 12.27 27.94
CA ARG A 362 5.48 13.66 27.74
C ARG A 362 5.84 14.06 26.32
N ILE A 363 6.29 13.12 25.48
CA ILE A 363 6.62 13.41 24.06
C ILE A 363 5.40 13.99 23.34
N LEU A 364 4.22 13.37 23.53
CA LEU A 364 2.99 13.86 22.93
C LEU A 364 2.64 15.28 23.39
N SER A 365 2.87 15.64 24.67
CA SER A 365 2.63 17.01 25.16
C SER A 365 3.54 18.07 24.51
N ILE A 366 4.70 17.65 23.99
CA ILE A 366 5.66 18.55 23.35
C ILE A 366 5.28 18.78 21.88
N ILE A 367 4.85 17.73 21.18
CA ILE A 367 4.55 17.78 19.75
C ILE A 367 3.08 18.05 19.42
N ALA A 368 2.16 17.91 20.37
CA ALA A 368 0.72 17.91 20.08
C ALA A 368 0.16 19.23 19.54
N GLU A 369 0.80 20.37 19.82
CA GLU A 369 0.40 21.68 19.26
C GLU A 369 0.94 21.90 17.84
N ASN A 370 1.99 21.17 17.44
CA ASN A 370 2.64 21.35 16.13
C ASN A 370 1.89 20.65 14.98
N PHE A 371 0.94 19.77 15.29
CA PHE A 371 0.25 18.93 14.31
C PHE A 371 -1.25 18.88 14.56
N THR A 372 -2.05 18.64 13.52
CA THR A 372 -3.51 18.48 13.63
C THR A 372 -3.89 17.16 14.31
N TYR A 373 -5.12 17.08 14.83
CA TYR A 373 -5.67 15.84 15.41
C TYR A 373 -5.60 14.65 14.44
N LYS A 374 -6.02 14.87 13.19
CA LYS A 374 -5.97 13.86 12.12
C LYS A 374 -4.56 13.33 11.92
N LYS A 375 -3.57 14.21 11.84
CA LYS A 375 -2.17 13.83 11.59
C LYS A 375 -1.55 13.03 12.75
N LEU A 376 -1.80 13.45 13.99
CA LEU A 376 -1.33 12.73 15.17
C LEU A 376 -1.96 11.35 15.29
N ASN A 377 -3.24 11.23 14.91
CA ASN A 377 -3.93 9.95 14.86
C ASN A 377 -3.35 9.03 13.77
N GLU A 378 -3.21 9.53 12.54
CA GLU A 378 -2.67 8.75 11.40
C GLU A 378 -1.22 8.29 11.62
N LYS A 379 -0.38 9.12 12.25
CA LYS A 379 1.07 8.83 12.40
C LYS A 379 1.43 8.07 13.67
N PHE A 380 0.68 8.26 14.76
CA PHE A 380 1.02 7.69 16.06
C PHE A 380 -0.08 6.80 16.66
N GLY A 381 -1.22 6.64 15.97
CA GLY A 381 -2.35 5.84 16.46
C GLY A 381 -3.01 6.41 17.73
N VAL A 382 -2.85 7.72 17.97
CA VAL A 382 -3.32 8.36 19.21
C VAL A 382 -4.73 8.89 19.04
N GLY A 383 -5.65 8.43 19.91
CA GLY A 383 -7.03 8.90 19.92
C GLY A 383 -7.17 10.39 20.28
N ASN A 384 -8.21 11.04 19.74
CA ASN A 384 -8.46 12.48 19.93
C ASN A 384 -8.52 12.90 21.41
N ASN A 385 -9.07 12.07 22.30
CA ASN A 385 -9.16 12.34 23.74
C ASN A 385 -7.77 12.47 24.40
N ILE A 386 -6.82 11.64 23.97
CA ILE A 386 -5.45 11.65 24.49
C ILE A 386 -4.71 12.88 23.96
N ILE A 387 -4.89 13.22 22.68
CA ILE A 387 -4.32 14.45 22.08
C ILE A 387 -4.83 15.69 22.83
N ASN A 388 -6.13 15.77 23.07
CA ASN A 388 -6.74 16.89 23.78
C ASN A 388 -6.20 16.99 25.23
N SER A 389 -6.06 15.86 25.91
CA SER A 389 -5.50 15.81 27.27
C SER A 389 -4.03 16.26 27.28
N ALA A 390 -3.23 15.85 26.31
CA ALA A 390 -1.83 16.25 26.17
C ALA A 390 -1.70 17.76 25.92
N ARG A 391 -2.55 18.35 25.07
CA ARG A 391 -2.58 19.80 24.82
C ARG A 391 -2.98 20.60 26.06
N LYS A 392 -4.05 20.19 26.75
CA LYS A 392 -4.47 20.82 28.01
C LYS A 392 -3.34 20.77 29.05
N TYR A 393 -2.67 19.63 29.15
CA TYR A 393 -1.55 19.47 30.05
C TYR A 393 -0.39 20.41 29.70
N ALA A 394 0.00 20.48 28.42
CA ALA A 394 1.07 21.37 27.95
C ALA A 394 0.77 22.84 28.19
N ARG A 395 -0.48 23.27 28.03
CA ARG A 395 -0.91 24.65 28.32
C ARG A 395 -0.87 24.98 29.81
N LEU A 396 -1.20 24.02 30.68
CA LEU A 396 -1.25 24.23 32.13
C LEU A 396 0.11 24.16 32.82
N ASN A 397 0.99 23.26 32.37
CA ASN A 397 2.25 22.98 33.05
C ASN A 397 3.48 23.39 32.22
N GLY A 398 3.32 23.60 30.92
CA GLY A 398 4.41 23.71 29.94
C GLY A 398 4.61 22.41 29.16
N PRO A 399 5.03 22.46 27.88
CA PRO A 399 5.32 21.26 27.08
C PRO A 399 6.40 20.41 27.74
N GLY A 400 6.12 19.12 28.00
CA GLY A 400 7.06 18.20 28.65
C GLY A 400 7.33 18.44 30.15
N ALA A 401 6.71 19.46 30.75
CA ALA A 401 6.96 19.84 32.13
C ALA A 401 6.32 18.87 33.16
N PRO A 402 6.91 18.72 34.37
CA PRO A 402 6.26 18.00 35.46
C PRO A 402 4.98 18.73 35.91
N SER A 403 4.02 17.96 36.42
CA SER A 403 2.78 18.54 36.92
C SER A 403 3.10 19.43 38.12
N LEU A 404 2.47 20.61 38.18
CA LEU A 404 2.58 21.49 39.33
C LEU A 404 2.22 20.71 40.60
N ILE A 405 3.18 20.63 41.54
CA ILE A 405 2.95 19.99 42.84
C ILE A 405 1.89 20.82 43.55
N LYS A 406 0.66 20.29 43.63
CA LYS A 406 -0.40 20.93 44.41
C LYS A 406 0.06 20.97 45.88
N PRO A 407 -0.10 22.10 46.58
CA PRO A 407 0.19 22.15 48.01
C PRO A 407 -0.64 21.08 48.72
N LYS A 408 0.03 20.20 49.48
CA LYS A 408 -0.66 19.18 50.29
C LYS A 408 -1.53 19.90 51.32
N ARG A 409 -2.84 19.90 51.08
CA ARG A 409 -3.81 20.48 52.00
C ARG A 409 -4.08 19.44 53.09
N THR A 410 -3.50 19.64 54.27
CA THR A 410 -3.82 18.82 55.45
C THR A 410 -5.21 19.21 55.92
N VAL A 411 -6.23 18.42 55.55
CA VAL A 411 -7.59 18.61 56.05
C VAL A 411 -7.66 17.92 57.41
N LYS A 412 -7.88 18.67 58.49
CA LYS A 412 -8.24 18.07 59.78
C LYS A 412 -9.58 17.34 59.60
N GLN A 413 -9.56 16.02 59.79
CA GLN A 413 -10.76 15.20 59.77
C GLN A 413 -11.73 15.67 60.87
N MET A 414 -13.03 15.60 60.58
CA MET A 414 -14.07 15.96 61.55
C MET A 414 -13.94 15.06 62.79
N SER A 415 -14.09 15.63 63.99
CA SER A 415 -14.02 14.83 65.21
C SER A 415 -15.15 13.80 65.26
N GLU A 416 -14.88 12.63 65.84
CA GLU A 416 -15.87 11.55 65.95
C GLU A 416 -17.16 11.98 66.66
N ILE A 417 -17.04 12.89 67.64
CA ILE A 417 -18.19 13.46 68.37
C ILE A 417 -19.12 14.20 67.41
N LYS A 418 -18.55 15.02 66.52
CA LYS A 418 -19.30 15.78 65.52
C LYS A 418 -19.96 14.86 64.48
N GLU A 419 -19.29 13.77 64.12
CA GLU A 419 -19.87 12.77 63.21
C GLU A 419 -21.02 11.99 63.86
N LYS A 420 -20.87 11.55 65.12
CA LYS A 420 -21.95 10.90 65.88
C LYS A 420 -23.18 11.81 66.02
N GLN A 421 -22.98 13.10 66.28
CA GLN A 421 -24.08 14.07 66.37
C GLN A 421 -24.85 14.22 65.06
N ILE A 422 -24.17 14.21 63.90
CA ILE A 422 -24.84 14.20 62.59
C ILE A 422 -25.68 12.92 62.44
N LEU A 423 -25.14 11.76 62.79
CA LEU A 423 -25.87 10.49 62.68
C LEU A 423 -27.11 10.47 63.58
N MET A 424 -26.99 10.94 64.83
CA MET A 424 -28.12 11.04 65.76
C MET A 424 -29.20 12.00 65.24
N PHE A 425 -28.81 13.14 64.65
CA PHE A 425 -29.76 14.09 64.07
C PHE A 425 -30.63 13.48 62.96
N PHE A 426 -30.06 12.60 62.14
CA PHE A 426 -30.79 11.93 61.06
C PHE A 426 -31.48 10.62 61.48
N GLN A 427 -31.47 10.27 62.77
CA GLN A 427 -32.33 9.21 63.32
C GLN A 427 -33.69 9.75 63.75
N ASP A 428 -33.82 11.07 63.95
CA ASP A 428 -35.07 11.68 64.35
C ASP A 428 -36.10 11.68 63.20
N ARG A 429 -37.26 11.08 63.46
CA ARG A 429 -38.40 11.03 62.53
C ARG A 429 -39.00 12.41 62.26
N SER A 430 -38.74 13.41 63.10
CA SER A 430 -39.12 14.81 62.85
C SER A 430 -38.29 15.46 61.74
N ILE A 431 -37.08 14.93 61.48
CA ILE A 431 -36.08 15.44 60.54
C ILE A 431 -36.12 14.70 59.21
N VAL A 432 -36.27 13.37 59.27
CA VAL A 432 -36.35 12.49 58.09
C VAL A 432 -37.52 11.52 58.13
N THR A 433 -38.01 11.15 56.96
CA THR A 433 -38.99 10.07 56.79
C THR A 433 -38.31 8.90 56.10
N GLN A 434 -38.45 7.72 56.67
CA GLN A 434 -37.92 6.49 56.10
C GLN A 434 -38.77 6.03 54.91
N SER A 435 -38.12 5.66 53.81
CA SER A 435 -38.78 5.02 52.67
C SER A 435 -39.25 3.63 53.04
N SER A 436 -40.49 3.28 52.68
CA SER A 436 -41.02 1.93 52.84
C SER A 436 -40.68 1.01 51.66
N TYR A 437 -40.11 1.53 50.57
CA TYR A 437 -39.90 0.79 49.32
C TYR A 437 -38.55 1.03 48.64
N GLN A 438 -37.76 2.04 49.06
CA GLN A 438 -36.41 2.27 48.55
C GLN A 438 -35.36 1.99 49.61
N VAL A 439 -34.37 1.19 49.25
CA VAL A 439 -33.16 0.90 50.03
C VAL A 439 -31.92 1.38 49.27
N ASP A 440 -30.85 1.65 50.00
CA ASP A 440 -29.54 1.93 49.43
C ASP A 440 -28.84 0.64 48.96
N LYS A 441 -27.62 0.78 48.42
CA LYS A 441 -26.82 -0.36 47.94
C LYS A 441 -26.48 -1.40 49.02
N ASN A 442 -26.62 -1.04 50.29
CA ASN A 442 -26.32 -1.89 51.45
C ASN A 442 -27.61 -2.44 52.09
N GLY A 443 -28.77 -2.27 51.45
CA GLY A 443 -30.07 -2.75 51.96
C GLY A 443 -30.67 -1.88 53.08
N SER A 444 -30.08 -0.72 53.40
CA SER A 444 -30.61 0.20 54.40
C SER A 444 -31.67 1.11 53.79
N PRO A 445 -32.81 1.37 54.47
CA PRO A 445 -33.87 2.24 53.95
C PRO A 445 -33.39 3.66 53.64
N ILE A 446 -33.80 4.21 52.49
CA ILE A 446 -33.52 5.61 52.13
C ILE A 446 -34.29 6.54 53.05
N LEU A 447 -33.63 7.57 53.58
CA LEU A 447 -34.19 8.60 54.43
C LEU A 447 -34.46 9.87 53.62
N TYR A 448 -35.71 10.31 53.55
CA TYR A 448 -36.11 11.55 52.89
C TYR A 448 -36.14 12.72 53.87
N MET A 449 -35.42 13.79 53.55
CA MET A 449 -35.45 15.05 54.31
C MET A 449 -36.87 15.65 54.30
N ARG A 450 -37.38 16.05 55.46
CA ARG A 450 -38.69 16.72 55.59
C ARG A 450 -38.64 18.22 55.31
N ASP A 451 -37.47 18.82 55.37
CA ASP A 451 -37.26 20.26 55.26
C ASP A 451 -36.12 20.58 54.28
N GLN A 452 -36.05 21.84 53.86
CA GLN A 452 -34.92 22.35 53.08
C GLN A 452 -33.62 22.34 53.90
N LYS A 453 -32.49 22.13 53.20
CA LYS A 453 -31.14 22.02 53.80
C LYS A 453 -30.79 23.18 54.75
N ILE A 454 -31.26 24.39 54.48
CA ILE A 454 -31.00 25.57 55.34
C ILE A 454 -31.76 25.48 56.67
N LYS A 455 -33.03 25.05 56.65
CA LYS A 455 -33.83 24.87 57.88
C LYS A 455 -33.28 23.71 58.71
N LEU A 456 -32.88 22.61 58.06
CA LEU A 456 -32.22 21.49 58.72
C LEU A 456 -30.91 21.89 59.38
N TRP A 457 -30.12 22.74 58.73
CA TRP A 457 -28.92 23.30 59.34
C TRP A 457 -29.23 24.09 60.62
N LYS A 458 -30.22 24.99 60.59
CA LYS A 458 -30.61 25.77 61.79
C LYS A 458 -31.05 24.87 62.94
N LYS A 459 -31.91 23.87 62.65
CA LYS A 459 -32.34 22.87 63.64
C LYS A 459 -31.14 22.09 64.21
N PHE A 460 -30.19 21.70 63.37
CA PHE A 460 -28.98 21.00 63.83
C PHE A 460 -28.11 21.89 64.72
N GLU A 461 -27.90 23.15 64.34
CA GLU A 461 -27.11 24.14 65.09
C GLU A 461 -27.74 24.45 66.46
N GLU A 462 -29.07 24.53 66.53
CA GLU A 462 -29.83 24.68 67.78
C GLU A 462 -29.76 23.41 68.66
N THR A 463 -29.83 22.22 68.06
CA THR A 463 -29.82 20.94 68.79
C THR A 463 -28.41 20.58 69.29
N PHE A 464 -27.39 20.91 68.50
CA PHE A 464 -25.99 20.56 68.77
C PHE A 464 -25.09 21.80 68.56
N PRO A 465 -24.98 22.70 69.55
CA PRO A 465 -24.13 23.89 69.48
C PRO A 465 -22.65 23.56 69.67
N ASN A 466 -22.13 22.65 68.85
CA ASN A 466 -20.77 22.08 68.89
C ASN A 466 -19.75 22.90 68.07
N GLY A 467 -20.15 24.08 67.56
CA GLY A 467 -19.34 24.91 66.67
C GLY A 467 -19.01 24.25 65.32
N MET A 468 -19.86 23.33 64.83
CA MET A 468 -19.76 22.83 63.45
C MET A 468 -20.06 23.99 62.49
N LYS A 469 -19.36 24.02 61.34
CA LYS A 469 -19.67 24.99 60.29
C LYS A 469 -20.75 24.42 59.37
N LYS A 470 -21.66 25.28 58.90
CA LYS A 470 -22.67 24.94 57.89
C LYS A 470 -22.10 24.21 56.68
N THR A 471 -20.91 24.60 56.22
CA THR A 471 -20.22 23.96 55.09
C THR A 471 -19.82 22.51 55.38
N SER A 472 -19.41 22.21 56.61
CA SER A 472 -19.07 20.85 57.05
C SER A 472 -20.31 19.96 57.13
N PHE A 473 -21.42 20.48 57.66
CA PHE A 473 -22.69 19.76 57.70
C PHE A 473 -23.22 19.46 56.29
N LEU A 474 -23.27 20.47 55.42
CA LEU A 474 -23.73 20.28 54.03
C LEU A 474 -22.81 19.37 53.22
N GLY A 475 -21.49 19.47 53.44
CA GLY A 475 -20.51 18.58 52.82
C GLY A 475 -20.70 17.12 53.25
N ARG A 476 -20.95 16.87 54.54
CA ARG A 476 -21.24 15.52 55.02
C ARG A 476 -22.56 14.98 54.47
N LEU A 477 -23.59 15.83 54.42
CA LEU A 477 -24.91 15.50 53.85
C LEU A 477 -24.82 15.12 52.37
N ALA A 478 -23.99 15.83 51.58
CA ALA A 478 -23.78 15.51 50.16
C ALA A 478 -23.08 14.15 49.95
N ASN A 479 -22.29 13.70 50.93
CA ASN A 479 -21.60 12.41 50.91
C ASN A 479 -22.45 11.26 51.48
N CYS A 480 -23.66 11.53 51.97
CA CYS A 480 -24.57 10.48 52.46
C CYS A 480 -25.35 9.88 51.29
N ASN A 481 -25.11 8.60 50.99
CA ASN A 481 -25.82 7.90 49.90
C ASN A 481 -27.27 7.53 50.27
N ASN A 482 -27.56 7.42 51.57
CA ASN A 482 -28.83 6.98 52.11
C ASN A 482 -29.80 8.13 52.47
N ILE A 483 -29.36 9.40 52.42
CA ILE A 483 -30.20 10.56 52.71
C ILE A 483 -30.49 11.32 51.41
N LYS A 484 -31.76 11.46 51.06
CA LYS A 484 -32.19 12.14 49.83
C LYS A 484 -33.16 13.27 50.12
N TYR A 485 -33.24 14.22 49.20
CA TYR A 485 -34.32 15.19 49.21
C TYR A 485 -35.58 14.54 48.65
N ARG A 486 -36.74 14.83 49.24
CA ARG A 486 -38.02 14.33 48.76
C ARG A 486 -38.38 15.12 47.50
N ASN A 487 -38.24 14.51 46.32
CA ASN A 487 -38.63 15.11 45.04
C ASN A 487 -40.12 14.91 44.72
N ASP A 488 -40.90 14.35 45.64
CA ASP A 488 -42.24 13.78 45.42
C ASP A 488 -43.37 14.81 45.22
N ILE A 489 -43.08 16.02 44.72
CA ILE A 489 -44.10 16.92 44.16
C ILE A 489 -43.68 17.49 42.79
N GLY A 490 -42.47 17.22 42.29
CA GLY A 490 -42.01 17.70 40.98
C GLY A 490 -42.47 16.88 39.77
N GLY A 491 -43.43 15.97 39.93
CA GLY A 491 -43.79 14.97 38.90
C GLY A 491 -45.27 14.93 38.49
N LEU A 492 -46.14 15.79 39.04
CA LEU A 492 -47.59 15.77 38.73
C LEU A 492 -48.10 17.00 37.97
N CYS A 493 -47.23 17.91 37.54
CA CYS A 493 -47.60 18.97 36.61
C CYS A 493 -46.43 19.31 35.68
N LEU A 494 -46.46 18.80 34.44
CA LEU A 494 -45.50 19.13 33.38
C LEU A 494 -45.73 20.54 32.78
N THR A 495 -46.75 21.27 33.22
CA THR A 495 -47.09 22.62 32.74
C THR A 495 -46.62 23.76 33.64
N CYS A 496 -46.00 23.48 34.78
CA CYS A 496 -45.52 24.51 35.72
C CYS A 496 -43.99 24.55 35.86
N ASN A 497 -43.24 24.08 34.85
CA ASN A 497 -41.78 24.01 34.88
C ASN A 497 -41.15 24.91 33.79
N GLU A 498 -41.64 26.15 33.70
CA GLU A 498 -40.89 27.30 33.16
C GLU A 498 -40.36 28.17 34.30
#